data_AF-A0A971T4E8-F1
#
_entry.id   AF-A0A971T4E8-F1
#
_cell.length_a   1.000
_cell.length_b   1.000
_cell.length_c   1.000
_cell.angle_alpha   90.00
_cell.angle_beta   90.00
_cell.angle_gamma   90.00
#
_symmetry.space_group_name_H-M   'P 1'
#
loop_
_entity.id
_entity.type
_entity.pdbx_description
1 polymer ?
#
loop_
_entity_poly.entity_id
_entity_poly.type
_entity_poly.pdbx_seq_one_letter_code
_entity_poly.pdbx_strand_id
1 'polypeptide(L)'
;MSCRIESIGTSLPLDGLSNGSVHHAVAAARECLALSEHPATDIDLVINAGVYRDEHISEPAMATFIQNELCINNDLNGKTTFSLDLINGAAGMLSAIEVIAAAIESNAAQVGLVVSSDSNPDSDPDPSYN
;
A
#
# COMPACT_ATOMS: atom_id res chain seq x y z
N MET A 1 12.08 -16.71 13.22
CA MET A 1 12.15 -16.12 11.87
C MET A 1 12.70 -14.71 12.02
N SER A 2 13.54 -14.20 11.11
CA SER A 2 13.89 -12.76 11.12
C SER A 2 13.01 -12.01 10.12
N CYS A 3 12.22 -11.05 10.58
CA CYS A 3 11.55 -10.09 9.69
C CYS A 3 12.56 -9.01 9.27
N ARG A 4 12.59 -8.66 7.99
CA ARG A 4 13.43 -7.58 7.46
C ARG A 4 12.63 -6.73 6.49
N ILE A 5 12.95 -5.45 6.42
CA ILE A 5 12.55 -4.60 5.29
C ILE A 5 13.46 -4.99 4.13
N GLU A 6 12.86 -5.46 3.05
CA GLU A 6 13.59 -6.02 1.92
C GLU A 6 13.86 -4.95 0.85
N SER A 7 12.84 -4.19 0.46
CA SER A 7 12.95 -3.04 -0.42
C SER A 7 11.98 -1.92 0.00
N ILE A 8 12.20 -0.72 -0.54
CA ILE A 8 11.37 0.46 -0.33
C ILE A 8 11.24 1.16 -1.68
N GLY A 9 10.04 1.66 -1.98
CA GLY A 9 9.77 2.53 -3.12
C GLY A 9 8.98 3.76 -2.69
N THR A 10 8.99 4.78 -3.54
CA THR A 10 8.39 6.08 -3.29
C THR A 10 7.64 6.58 -4.52
N SER A 11 6.67 7.46 -4.32
CA SER A 11 6.03 8.17 -5.40
C SER A 11 6.05 9.65 -5.06
N LEU A 12 6.58 10.46 -5.97
CA LEU A 12 6.65 11.90 -5.80
C LEU A 12 5.49 12.55 -6.57
N PRO A 13 4.90 13.64 -6.05
CA PRO A 13 3.98 14.44 -6.83
C PRO A 13 4.71 14.99 -8.06
N LEU A 14 4.05 14.95 -9.21
CA LEU A 14 4.50 15.61 -10.43
C LEU A 14 3.74 16.93 -10.56
N ASP A 15 4.45 18.00 -10.91
CA ASP A 15 3.87 19.33 -11.06
C ASP A 15 2.64 19.30 -11.99
N GLY A 16 1.51 19.83 -11.49
CA GLY A 16 0.29 20.06 -12.27
C GLY A 16 -0.65 18.86 -12.46
N LEU A 17 -0.42 17.73 -11.79
CA LEU A 17 -1.33 16.58 -11.81
C LEU A 17 -1.75 16.18 -10.40
N SER A 18 -3.05 16.32 -10.08
CA SER A 18 -3.63 15.71 -8.88
C SER A 18 -3.93 14.24 -9.16
N ASN A 19 -3.09 13.34 -8.68
CA ASN A 19 -3.38 11.92 -8.68
C ASN A 19 -3.92 11.50 -7.31
N GLY A 20 -4.83 10.52 -7.28
CA GLY A 20 -5.39 9.97 -6.04
C GLY A 20 -4.38 9.20 -5.21
N SER A 21 -4.72 8.91 -3.95
CA SER A 21 -3.84 8.17 -3.04
C SER A 21 -3.57 6.75 -3.54
N VAL A 22 -4.54 6.11 -4.19
CA VAL A 22 -4.35 4.78 -4.78
C VAL A 22 -3.28 4.82 -5.87
N HIS A 23 -3.29 5.86 -6.72
CA HIS A 23 -2.29 6.01 -7.77
C HIS A 23 -0.87 6.10 -7.20
N HIS A 24 -0.67 6.97 -6.21
CA HIS A 24 0.63 7.15 -5.56
C HIS A 24 1.08 5.90 -4.78
N ALA A 25 0.15 5.22 -4.11
CA ALA A 25 0.43 3.94 -3.45
C ALA A 25 0.87 2.88 -4.45
N VAL A 26 0.19 2.76 -5.60
CA VAL A 26 0.55 1.82 -6.67
C VAL A 26 1.90 2.17 -7.28
N ALA A 27 2.18 3.45 -7.54
CA ALA A 27 3.46 3.88 -8.10
C ALA A 27 4.63 3.58 -7.16
N ALA A 28 4.49 3.89 -5.87
CA ALA A 28 5.48 3.57 -4.84
C ALA A 28 5.67 2.06 -4.68
N ALA A 29 4.59 1.28 -4.69
CA ALA A 29 4.65 -0.17 -4.62
C ALA A 29 5.30 -0.81 -5.86
N ARG A 30 5.08 -0.25 -7.06
CA ARG A 30 5.76 -0.71 -8.29
C ARG A 30 7.26 -0.49 -8.21
N GLU A 31 7.70 0.67 -7.71
CA GLU A 31 9.13 0.92 -7.48
C GLU A 31 9.69 -0.05 -6.42
N CYS A 32 8.96 -0.25 -5.32
CA CYS A 32 9.33 -1.18 -4.26
C CYS A 32 9.51 -2.63 -4.76
N LEU A 33 8.52 -3.15 -5.52
CA LEU A 33 8.53 -4.50 -6.09
C LEU A 33 9.58 -4.67 -7.20
N ALA A 34 9.90 -3.62 -7.95
CA ALA A 34 10.96 -3.68 -8.97
C ALA A 34 12.37 -3.85 -8.36
N LEU A 35 12.55 -3.43 -7.12
CA LEU A 35 13.78 -3.58 -6.33
C LEU A 35 13.78 -4.87 -5.48
N SER A 36 12.66 -5.58 -5.43
CA SER A 36 12.46 -6.78 -4.63
C SER A 36 12.87 -8.05 -5.38
N GLU A 37 13.41 -9.03 -4.66
CA GLU A 37 13.58 -10.41 -5.13
C GLU A 37 12.26 -11.19 -5.13
N HIS A 38 11.23 -10.69 -4.46
CA HIS A 38 9.90 -11.30 -4.39
C HIS A 38 8.97 -10.74 -5.49
N PRO A 39 8.48 -11.58 -6.42
CA PRO A 39 7.48 -11.16 -7.38
C PRO A 39 6.14 -10.83 -6.69
N ALA A 40 5.28 -10.06 -7.38
CA ALA A 40 3.94 -9.72 -6.91
C ALA A 40 3.09 -10.94 -6.47
N THR A 41 3.32 -12.11 -7.06
CA THR A 41 2.65 -13.37 -6.70
C THR A 41 3.05 -13.91 -5.32
N ASP A 42 4.20 -13.50 -4.78
CA ASP A 42 4.67 -13.95 -3.48
C ASP A 42 3.99 -13.22 -2.32
N ILE A 43 3.37 -12.06 -2.57
CA ILE A 43 2.76 -11.22 -1.54
C ILE A 43 1.51 -11.90 -0.96
N ASP A 44 1.58 -12.25 0.33
CA ASP A 44 0.47 -12.88 1.06
C ASP A 44 -0.47 -11.85 1.70
N LEU A 45 0.05 -10.65 1.99
CA LEU A 45 -0.62 -9.62 2.78
C LEU A 45 -0.33 -8.23 2.21
N VAL A 46 -1.36 -7.45 1.90
CA VAL A 46 -1.25 -6.03 1.51
C VAL A 46 -1.96 -5.19 2.54
N ILE A 47 -1.24 -4.25 3.16
CA ILE A 47 -1.81 -3.30 4.12
C ILE A 47 -1.63 -1.89 3.58
N ASN A 48 -2.75 -1.20 3.35
CA ASN A 48 -2.73 0.24 3.13
C ASN A 48 -2.89 0.97 4.47
N ALA A 49 -1.93 1.81 4.80
CA ALA A 49 -1.88 2.62 6.01
C ALA A 49 -2.22 4.10 5.77
N GLY A 50 -2.55 4.49 4.53
CA GLY A 50 -3.03 5.83 4.20
C GLY A 50 -4.37 6.13 4.87
N VAL A 51 -4.60 7.40 5.21
CA VAL A 51 -5.85 7.88 5.82
C VAL A 51 -6.84 8.43 4.79
N TYR A 52 -6.35 8.88 3.63
CA TYR A 52 -7.15 9.40 2.55
C TYR A 52 -7.88 8.30 1.78
N ARG A 53 -9.15 8.55 1.48
CA ARG A 53 -10.04 7.66 0.71
C ARG A 53 -10.33 8.30 -0.62
N ASP A 54 -9.78 7.73 -1.69
CA ASP A 54 -10.11 8.17 -3.05
C ASP A 54 -11.62 8.10 -3.26
N GLU A 55 -12.18 9.19 -3.81
CA GLU A 55 -13.61 9.33 -4.11
C GLU A 55 -14.55 9.07 -2.92
N HIS A 56 -14.06 9.20 -1.67
CA HIS A 56 -14.79 8.84 -0.45
C HIS A 56 -15.25 7.37 -0.39
N ILE A 57 -14.56 6.47 -1.09
CA ILE A 57 -14.91 5.05 -1.11
C ILE A 57 -14.67 4.45 0.28
N SER A 58 -15.73 3.91 0.89
CA SER A 58 -15.66 3.21 2.17
C SER A 58 -15.34 1.72 2.00
N GLU A 59 -15.92 1.08 1.01
CA GLU A 59 -15.72 -0.34 0.69
C GLU A 59 -15.66 -0.55 -0.82
N PRO A 60 -14.85 -1.51 -1.31
CA PRO A 60 -13.92 -2.35 -0.55
C PRO A 60 -12.73 -1.56 0.02
N ALA A 61 -11.84 -2.22 0.77
CA ALA A 61 -10.62 -1.59 1.30
C ALA A 61 -9.80 -0.95 0.16
N MET A 62 -9.16 0.19 0.40
CA MET A 62 -8.27 0.86 -0.57
C MET A 62 -7.14 -0.07 -1.00
N ALA A 63 -6.62 -0.87 -0.06
CA ALA A 63 -5.68 -1.95 -0.33
C ALA A 63 -6.14 -2.92 -1.46
N THR A 64 -7.44 -3.12 -1.64
CA THR A 64 -7.99 -4.00 -2.70
C THR A 64 -7.79 -3.38 -4.08
N PHE A 65 -8.01 -2.07 -4.22
CA PHE A 65 -7.73 -1.35 -5.47
C PHE A 65 -6.23 -1.37 -5.78
N ILE A 66 -5.39 -1.16 -4.76
CA ILE A 66 -3.93 -1.23 -4.89
C ILE A 66 -3.49 -2.64 -5.31
N GLN A 67 -3.99 -3.68 -4.65
CA GLN A 67 -3.71 -5.08 -5.02
C GLN A 67 -4.09 -5.35 -6.48
N ASN A 68 -5.28 -4.91 -6.89
CA ASN A 68 -5.79 -5.10 -8.24
C ASN A 68 -4.87 -4.44 -9.28
N GLU A 69 -4.52 -3.16 -9.08
CA GLU A 69 -3.64 -2.38 -9.97
C GLU A 69 -2.19 -2.90 -10.03
N LEU A 70 -1.73 -3.58 -8.97
CA LEU A 70 -0.43 -4.27 -8.92
C LEU A 70 -0.48 -5.68 -9.50
N CYS A 71 -1.65 -6.17 -9.92
CA CYS A 71 -1.86 -7.54 -10.40
C CYS A 71 -1.42 -8.61 -9.38
N ILE A 72 -1.51 -8.33 -8.08
CA ILE A 72 -1.12 -9.25 -7.01
C ILE A 72 -2.21 -10.32 -6.88
N ASN A 73 -1.90 -11.55 -7.29
CA ASN A 73 -2.73 -12.74 -7.02
C ASN A 73 -4.22 -12.57 -7.41
N ASN A 74 -4.48 -11.93 -8.56
CA ASN A 74 -5.84 -11.65 -9.06
C ASN A 74 -6.54 -12.85 -9.72
N ASP A 75 -5.90 -14.02 -9.81
CA ASP A 75 -6.53 -15.22 -10.39
C ASP A 75 -7.48 -15.86 -9.36
N LEU A 76 -8.73 -16.08 -9.77
CA LEU A 76 -9.78 -16.67 -8.94
C LEU A 76 -9.47 -18.11 -8.47
N ASN A 77 -8.59 -18.82 -9.17
CA ASN A 77 -8.19 -20.19 -8.81
C ASN A 77 -6.74 -20.28 -8.30
N GLY A 78 -6.09 -19.14 -8.11
CA GLY A 78 -4.68 -19.04 -7.72
C GLY A 78 -4.47 -18.92 -6.21
N LYS A 79 -3.22 -18.62 -5.85
CA LYS A 79 -2.87 -18.14 -4.51
C LYS A 79 -3.68 -16.87 -4.22
N THR A 80 -4.09 -16.69 -2.96
CA THR A 80 -4.82 -15.50 -2.53
C THR A 80 -3.93 -14.58 -1.71
N THR A 81 -4.26 -13.29 -1.74
CA THR A 81 -3.65 -12.25 -0.90
C THR A 81 -4.72 -11.67 0.00
N PHE A 82 -4.40 -11.48 1.28
CA PHE A 82 -5.28 -10.77 2.20
C PHE A 82 -4.98 -9.27 2.13
N SER A 83 -5.98 -8.46 1.76
CA SER A 83 -5.85 -7.01 1.64
C SER A 83 -6.72 -6.31 2.67
N LEU A 84 -6.15 -5.36 3.40
CA LEU A 84 -6.86 -4.55 4.39
C LEU A 84 -6.31 -3.14 4.49
N ASP A 85 -7.15 -2.22 4.99
CA ASP A 85 -6.70 -0.90 5.41
C ASP A 85 -6.46 -0.90 6.93
N LEU A 86 -5.38 -0.25 7.36
CA LEU A 86 -5.07 0.00 8.76
C LEU A 86 -4.98 1.51 9.00
N ILE A 87 -5.98 2.07 9.68
CA ILE A 87 -6.05 3.51 9.96
C ILE A 87 -5.53 3.76 11.37
N ASN A 88 -4.31 4.31 11.48
CA ASN A 88 -3.72 4.78 12.74
C ASN A 88 -2.98 6.12 12.57
N GLY A 89 -3.51 6.99 11.71
CA GLY A 89 -2.91 8.30 11.43
C GLY A 89 -1.44 8.20 10.99
N ALA A 90 -0.61 9.13 11.46
CA ALA A 90 0.82 9.16 11.17
C ALA A 90 1.60 7.91 11.62
N ALA A 91 1.07 7.14 12.58
CA ALA A 91 1.69 5.89 13.05
C ALA A 91 1.29 4.66 12.22
N GLY A 92 0.38 4.81 11.24
CA GLY A 92 -0.18 3.71 10.45
C GLY A 92 0.87 2.81 9.81
N MET A 93 1.92 3.39 9.21
CA MET A 93 3.00 2.64 8.59
C MET A 93 3.71 1.70 9.58
N LEU A 94 4.06 2.20 10.78
CA LEU A 94 4.72 1.40 11.80
C LEU A 94 3.80 0.28 12.30
N SER A 95 2.54 0.61 12.59
CA SER A 95 1.55 -0.39 13.02
C SER A 95 1.32 -1.47 11.96
N ALA A 96 1.29 -1.11 10.68
CA ALA A 96 1.18 -2.08 9.59
C ALA A 96 2.42 -2.97 9.50
N ILE A 97 3.62 -2.41 9.65
CA ILE A 97 4.86 -3.20 9.72
C ILE A 97 4.83 -4.19 10.88
N GLU A 98 4.37 -3.77 12.07
CA GLU A 98 4.23 -4.65 13.24
C GLU A 98 3.22 -5.79 12.98
N VAL A 99 2.10 -5.51 12.32
CA VAL A 99 1.12 -6.53 11.92
C VAL A 99 1.72 -7.53 10.94
N ILE A 100 2.43 -7.07 9.91
CA ILE A 100 3.10 -7.97 8.95
C ILE A 100 4.20 -8.78 9.63
N ALA A 101 4.99 -8.17 10.52
CA ALA A 101 6.02 -8.87 11.28
C ALA A 101 5.40 -9.99 12.14
N ALA A 102 4.32 -9.72 12.86
CA ALA A 102 3.61 -10.72 13.64
C ALA A 102 3.00 -11.85 12.77
N ALA A 103 2.50 -11.51 11.59
CA ALA A 103 2.01 -12.50 10.62
C ALA A 103 3.15 -13.41 10.12
N ILE A 104 4.34 -12.85 9.86
CA ILE A 104 5.53 -13.63 9.47
C ILE A 104 6.02 -14.51 10.62
N GLU A 105 6.10 -13.97 11.84
CA GLU A 105 6.54 -14.71 13.03
C GLU A 105 5.62 -15.90 13.37
N SER A 106 4.33 -15.75 13.11
CA SER A 106 3.33 -16.81 13.30
C SER A 106 3.20 -17.77 12.10
N ASN A 107 3.96 -17.57 11.02
CA ASN A 107 3.86 -18.28 9.74
C ASN A 107 2.50 -18.10 9.02
N ALA A 108 1.74 -17.07 9.36
CA ALA A 108 0.50 -16.70 8.66
C ALA A 108 0.78 -16.03 7.30
N ALA A 109 1.94 -15.41 7.13
CA ALA A 109 2.45 -14.84 5.88
C ALA A 109 3.94 -15.15 5.74
N GLN A 110 4.46 -15.12 4.52
CA GLN A 110 5.90 -15.17 4.22
C GLN A 110 6.39 -13.81 3.71
N VAL A 111 5.60 -13.15 2.85
CA VAL A 111 5.92 -11.83 2.31
C VAL A 111 4.70 -10.92 2.44
N GLY A 112 4.94 -9.70 2.92
CA GLY A 112 3.90 -8.69 3.06
C GLY A 112 4.34 -7.35 2.47
N LEU A 113 3.36 -6.60 1.97
CA LEU A 113 3.53 -5.28 1.40
C LEU A 113 2.76 -4.26 2.26
N VAL A 114 3.47 -3.27 2.80
CA VAL A 114 2.86 -2.09 3.40
C VAL A 114 2.97 -0.93 2.44
N VAL A 115 1.87 -0.23 2.21
CA VAL A 115 1.85 1.03 1.47
C VAL A 115 1.17 2.10 2.29
N SER A 116 1.55 3.36 2.06
CA SER A 116 0.79 4.50 2.54
C SER A 116 0.87 5.61 1.50
N SER A 117 -0.25 6.25 1.27
CA SER A 117 -0.34 7.46 0.46
C SER A 117 -1.56 8.25 0.90
N ASP A 118 -1.40 9.57 0.89
CA ASP A 118 -2.45 10.52 1.18
C ASP A 118 -2.44 11.60 0.10
N SER A 119 -3.60 12.20 -0.15
CA SER A 119 -3.76 13.26 -1.13
C SER A 119 -4.56 14.41 -0.54
N ASN A 120 -4.26 15.63 -0.98
CA ASN A 120 -5.08 16.78 -0.65
C ASN A 120 -6.26 16.83 -1.64
N PRO A 121 -7.52 16.67 -1.19
CA PRO A 121 -8.69 16.75 -2.06
C PRO A 121 -8.98 18.18 -2.54
N ASP A 122 -8.32 19.19 -1.97
CA ASP A 122 -8.63 20.58 -2.30
C ASP A 122 -8.26 20.90 -3.74
N SER A 123 -9.26 21.34 -4.51
CA SER A 123 -9.11 21.78 -5.89
C SER A 123 -8.48 23.18 -5.99
N ASP A 124 -8.47 23.95 -4.90
CA ASP A 124 -7.85 25.28 -4.79
C ASP A 124 -7.03 25.37 -3.49
N PRO A 125 -5.93 24.58 -3.38
CA PRO A 125 -5.15 24.52 -2.16
C PRO A 125 -4.58 25.90 -1.84
N ASP A 126 -4.63 26.29 -0.57
CA ASP A 126 -4.10 27.58 -0.12
C ASP A 126 -2.63 27.72 -0.60
N PRO A 127 -2.29 28.79 -1.35
CA PRO A 127 -0.98 28.95 -1.96
C PRO A 127 0.17 29.03 -0.95
N SER A 128 -0.11 29.18 0.34
CA SER A 128 0.86 29.08 1.43
C SER A 128 1.32 27.66 1.78
N TYR A 129 0.68 26.62 1.23
CA TYR A 129 1.02 25.20 1.43
C TYR A 129 1.97 24.62 0.37
N ASN A 130 2.58 25.46 -0.48
CA ASN A 130 3.61 25.03 -1.45
C ASN A 130 4.99 24.84 -0.81
#